data_AF-A0A3L7RJ47-F1
#
_entry.id   AF-A0A3L7RJ47-F1
#
_cell.length_a   1.000
_cell.length_b   1.000
_cell.length_c   1.000
_cell.angle_alpha   90.00
_cell.angle_beta   90.00
_cell.angle_gamma   90.00
#
_symmetry.space_group_name_H-M   'P 1'
#
loop_
_entity.id
_entity.type
_entity.pdbx_description
1 polymer ?
#
loop_
_entity_poly.entity_id
_entity_poly.type
_entity_poly.pdbx_seq_one_letter_code
_entity_poly.pdbx_strand_id
1 'polypeptide(L)'
;MNQRSTSGFLTASIFMLAMTPVAFCAELLSPQLRSLPQYRVPVDLVCQNDFLFVANSRTGSVSKIAMTSNQLLAEWKVAESLSGIAAWRKGLLLLDDHAHRLLWSIEEPGSSGLEPLLSLELPLYPVDVAVSADETSVAVSSLW
;
A
#
# COMPACT_ATOMS: atom_id res chain seq x y z
N MET A 1 -13.99 -82.45 -5.78
CA MET A 1 -14.63 -82.54 -4.45
C MET A 1 -14.64 -81.12 -3.90
N ASN A 2 -15.78 -80.45 -4.05
CA ASN A 2 -15.97 -79.02 -3.81
C ASN A 2 -16.46 -78.79 -2.39
N GLN A 3 -15.82 -77.89 -1.63
CA GLN A 3 -16.49 -77.22 -0.52
C GLN A 3 -16.49 -75.72 -0.78
N ARG A 4 -17.70 -75.21 -0.95
CA ARG A 4 -18.09 -73.79 -0.89
C ARG A 4 -18.04 -73.35 0.57
N SER A 5 -17.61 -72.13 0.83
CA SER A 5 -18.22 -71.34 1.90
C SER A 5 -18.21 -69.86 1.55
N THR A 6 -19.44 -69.35 1.42
CA THR A 6 -19.91 -68.00 1.20
C THR A 6 -19.86 -67.20 2.49
N SER A 7 -19.48 -65.91 2.44
CA SER A 7 -19.85 -64.79 3.33
C SER A 7 -18.96 -63.61 2.93
N GLY A 8 -19.39 -62.38 2.68
CA GLY A 8 -20.67 -61.69 2.81
C GLY A 8 -20.32 -60.22 2.53
N PHE A 9 -20.97 -59.62 1.53
CA PHE A 9 -20.82 -58.20 1.22
C PHE A 9 -21.58 -57.38 2.27
N LEU A 10 -20.92 -56.40 2.89
CA LEU A 10 -21.58 -55.30 3.60
C LEU A 10 -20.84 -54.01 3.27
N THR A 11 -21.44 -53.29 2.33
CA THR A 11 -21.14 -51.91 1.93
C THR A 11 -21.43 -50.97 3.09
N ALA A 12 -20.38 -50.39 3.69
CA ALA A 12 -20.51 -49.25 4.59
C ALA A 12 -20.50 -47.96 3.76
N SER A 13 -21.68 -47.54 3.30
CA SER A 13 -21.93 -46.20 2.78
C SER A 13 -21.90 -45.21 3.94
N ILE A 14 -20.79 -44.49 4.11
CA ILE A 14 -20.72 -43.39 5.07
C ILE A 14 -21.26 -42.12 4.40
N PHE A 15 -22.35 -41.65 5.00
CA PHE A 15 -23.13 -40.48 4.66
C PHE A 15 -22.25 -39.22 4.70
N MET A 16 -22.13 -38.52 3.55
CA MET A 16 -21.52 -37.19 3.49
C MET A 16 -22.36 -36.20 4.31
N LEU A 17 -21.79 -35.67 5.38
CA LEU A 17 -22.26 -34.43 5.99
C LEU A 17 -21.79 -33.27 5.09
N ALA A 18 -22.69 -32.81 4.23
CA ALA A 18 -22.53 -31.53 3.55
C ALA A 18 -22.59 -30.41 4.60
N MET A 19 -21.44 -29.94 5.06
CA MET A 19 -21.37 -28.67 5.78
C MET A 19 -21.73 -27.58 4.79
N THR A 20 -22.88 -26.96 4.98
CA THR A 20 -23.27 -25.76 4.24
C THR A 20 -22.24 -24.67 4.54
N PRO A 21 -21.59 -24.07 3.54
CA PRO A 21 -20.78 -22.90 3.79
C PRO A 21 -21.72 -21.82 4.32
N VAL A 22 -21.43 -21.33 5.53
CA VAL A 22 -21.97 -20.06 6.01
C VAL A 22 -21.58 -19.04 4.97
N ALA A 23 -22.54 -18.62 4.16
CA ALA A 23 -22.38 -17.53 3.23
C ALA A 23 -22.04 -16.29 4.07
N PHE A 24 -20.75 -15.97 4.12
CA PHE A 24 -20.27 -14.68 4.59
C PHE A 24 -20.87 -13.67 3.62
N CYS A 25 -21.97 -13.04 4.03
CA CYS A 25 -22.53 -11.89 3.32
C CYS A 25 -21.53 -10.75 3.56
N ALA A 26 -20.45 -10.73 2.77
CA ALA A 26 -19.61 -9.56 2.63
C ALA A 26 -20.49 -8.50 1.99
N GLU A 27 -21.13 -7.72 2.85
CA GLU A 27 -21.89 -6.54 2.51
C GLU A 27 -21.05 -5.67 1.57
N LEU A 28 -21.63 -5.36 0.41
CA LEU A 28 -21.07 -4.53 -0.65
C LEU A 28 -20.67 -3.15 -0.10
N LEU A 29 -19.44 -3.02 0.36
CA LEU A 29 -18.82 -1.73 0.66
C LEU A 29 -17.96 -1.30 -0.53
N SER A 30 -18.56 -0.52 -1.42
CA SER A 30 -17.86 0.26 -2.45
C SER A 30 -18.34 1.72 -2.36
N PRO A 31 -17.50 2.72 -2.67
CA PRO A 31 -16.49 3.25 -1.77
C PRO A 31 -16.77 4.73 -1.55
N GLN A 32 -17.44 5.07 -0.45
CA GLN A 32 -17.28 6.39 0.15
C GLN A 32 -16.57 6.16 1.48
N LEU A 33 -15.26 5.95 1.41
CA LEU A 33 -14.37 6.20 2.53
C LEU A 33 -14.49 7.70 2.86
N ARG A 34 -15.60 8.07 3.53
CA ARG A 34 -15.58 9.19 4.45
C ARG A 34 -14.51 8.80 5.46
N SER A 35 -13.30 9.29 5.26
CA SER A 35 -12.16 8.91 6.07
C SER A 35 -12.59 9.10 7.52
N LEU A 36 -12.63 8.02 8.30
CA LEU A 36 -12.67 8.18 9.74
C LEU A 36 -11.53 9.14 10.09
N PRO A 37 -11.75 10.15 10.94
CA PRO A 37 -10.70 11.10 11.29
C PRO A 37 -9.51 10.32 11.84
N GLN A 38 -8.46 10.21 11.02
CA GLN A 38 -7.24 9.51 11.34
C GLN A 38 -6.16 10.55 11.60
N TYR A 39 -5.42 10.35 12.68
CA TYR A 39 -4.28 11.19 13.02
C TYR A 39 -3.11 10.81 12.11
N ARG A 40 -2.89 11.63 11.07
CA ARG A 40 -1.94 11.35 9.98
C ARG A 40 -0.51 11.77 10.27
N VAL A 41 -0.35 12.88 11.01
CA VAL A 41 0.95 13.55 11.22
C VAL A 41 1.63 13.88 9.87
N PRO A 42 1.13 14.89 9.14
CA PRO A 42 1.82 15.41 7.97
C PRO A 42 3.22 15.90 8.36
N VAL A 43 4.24 15.46 7.63
CA VAL A 43 5.65 15.84 7.92
C VAL A 43 6.27 16.65 6.80
N ASP A 44 5.86 16.41 5.56
CA ASP A 44 6.44 17.05 4.39
C ASP A 44 5.44 17.04 3.22
N LEU A 45 5.64 17.91 2.23
CA LEU A 45 4.78 18.06 1.08
C LEU A 45 5.52 18.47 -0.18
N VAL A 46 4.96 18.11 -1.34
CA VAL A 46 5.47 18.56 -2.63
C VAL A 46 4.34 18.82 -3.61
N CYS A 47 4.52 19.82 -4.46
CA CYS A 47 3.62 20.08 -5.58
C CYS A 47 4.15 19.41 -6.85
N GLN A 48 3.27 18.73 -7.58
CA GLN A 48 3.59 18.20 -8.90
C GLN A 48 2.34 18.31 -9.78
N ASN A 49 2.47 19.04 -10.89
CA ASN A 49 1.34 19.43 -11.75
C ASN A 49 0.28 20.21 -10.94
N ASP A 50 -1.00 19.85 -11.05
CA ASP A 50 -2.12 20.49 -10.34
C ASP A 50 -2.43 19.87 -8.97
N PHE A 51 -1.52 19.03 -8.45
CA PHE A 51 -1.71 18.28 -7.22
C PHE A 51 -0.66 18.61 -6.17
N LEU A 52 -1.12 18.60 -4.92
CA LEU A 52 -0.30 18.62 -3.72
C LEU A 52 -0.23 17.19 -3.18
N PHE A 53 0.97 16.68 -2.95
CA PHE A 53 1.23 15.40 -2.30
C PHE A 53 1.78 15.63 -0.91
N VAL A 54 1.26 14.91 0.08
CA VAL A 54 1.63 15.07 1.50
C VAL A 54 2.07 13.73 2.04
N ALA A 55 3.28 13.69 2.61
CA ALA A 55 3.77 12.54 3.35
C ALA A 55 3.24 12.55 4.79
N ASN A 56 2.61 11.46 5.19
CA ASN A 56 2.06 11.27 6.53
C ASN A 56 2.89 10.24 7.28
N SER A 57 3.62 10.66 8.31
CA SER A 57 4.58 9.78 9.00
C SER A 57 3.89 8.66 9.75
N ARG A 58 2.88 8.99 10.57
CA ARG A 58 2.23 8.01 11.44
C ARG A 58 1.52 6.90 10.67
N THR A 59 0.94 7.26 9.53
CA THR A 59 0.20 6.32 8.69
C THR A 59 1.05 5.74 7.59
N GLY A 60 2.29 6.20 7.38
CA GLY A 60 3.13 5.82 6.23
C GLY A 60 2.41 5.96 4.90
N SER A 61 1.52 6.95 4.79
CA SER A 61 0.66 7.16 3.63
C SER A 61 0.97 8.46 2.91
N VAL A 62 0.68 8.52 1.62
CA VAL A 62 0.72 9.74 0.82
C VAL A 62 -0.69 10.19 0.53
N SER A 63 -1.02 11.44 0.86
CA SER A 63 -2.28 12.07 0.48
C SER A 63 -2.10 12.87 -0.80
N LYS A 64 -3.02 12.72 -1.77
CA LYS A 64 -3.10 13.54 -2.98
C LYS A 64 -4.27 14.51 -2.87
N ILE A 65 -3.97 15.80 -2.98
CA ILE A 65 -4.93 16.89 -2.82
C ILE A 65 -4.97 17.71 -4.12
N ALA A 66 -6.18 17.99 -4.62
CA ALA A 66 -6.35 18.92 -5.72
C ALA A 66 -6.09 20.36 -5.25
N MET A 67 -5.13 21.06 -5.84
CA MET A 67 -4.79 22.43 -5.41
C MET A 67 -5.90 23.45 -5.72
N THR A 68 -6.72 23.19 -6.74
CA THR A 68 -7.78 24.10 -7.15
C THR A 68 -9.00 24.07 -6.22
N SER A 69 -9.32 22.90 -5.67
CA SER A 69 -10.52 22.68 -4.83
C SER A 69 -10.20 22.39 -3.37
N ASN A 70 -8.91 22.22 -3.02
CA ASN A 70 -8.42 21.75 -1.72
C ASN A 70 -9.06 20.43 -1.28
N GLN A 71 -9.51 19.60 -2.24
CA GLN A 71 -10.13 18.31 -1.94
C GLN A 71 -9.08 17.19 -1.92
N LEU A 72 -9.15 16.35 -0.89
CA LEU A 72 -8.42 15.08 -0.86
C LEU A 72 -9.00 14.15 -1.92
N LEU A 73 -8.20 13.81 -2.93
CA LEU A 73 -8.60 12.94 -4.04
C LEU A 73 -8.28 11.47 -3.76
N ALA A 74 -7.15 11.22 -3.09
CA ALA A 74 -6.70 9.88 -2.78
C ALA A 74 -5.77 9.87 -1.58
N GLU A 75 -5.66 8.71 -0.94
CA GLU A 75 -4.66 8.42 0.08
C GLU A 75 -4.16 6.99 -0.09
N TRP A 76 -2.84 6.80 -0.10
CA TRP A 76 -2.22 5.50 -0.35
C TRP A 76 -1.24 5.14 0.75
N LYS A 77 -1.40 3.97 1.36
CA LYS A 77 -0.40 3.38 2.27
C LYS A 77 0.76 2.84 1.44
N VAL A 78 1.96 3.38 1.63
CA VAL A 78 3.13 3.11 0.78
C VAL A 78 4.35 2.64 1.56
N ALA A 79 4.41 2.98 2.85
CA ALA A 79 5.50 2.65 3.77
C ALA A 79 4.93 2.40 5.17
N GLU A 80 5.77 1.97 6.12
CA GLU A 80 5.36 1.91 7.52
C GLU A 80 5.31 3.30 8.16
N SER A 81 6.35 4.09 7.93
CA SER A 81 6.44 5.50 8.33
C SER A 81 7.20 6.28 7.25
N LEU A 82 6.81 7.53 7.04
CA LEU A 82 7.43 8.43 6.05
C LEU A 82 8.09 9.61 6.75
N SER A 83 9.30 9.98 6.32
CA SER A 83 10.01 11.15 6.83
C SER A 83 10.12 12.31 5.85
N GLY A 84 10.10 12.05 4.54
CA GLY A 84 10.22 13.08 3.51
C GLY A 84 9.63 12.67 2.16
N ILE A 85 9.34 13.66 1.33
CA ILE A 85 8.79 13.49 -0.01
C ILE A 85 9.37 14.53 -0.98
N ALA A 86 9.73 14.10 -2.19
CA ALA A 86 10.11 15.00 -3.26
C ALA A 86 9.49 14.59 -4.60
N ALA A 87 9.22 15.56 -5.46
CA ALA A 87 8.85 15.29 -6.84
C ALA A 87 10.11 14.98 -7.64
N TRP A 88 10.09 13.91 -8.42
CA TRP A 88 11.18 13.56 -9.32
C TRP A 88 10.63 12.96 -10.61
N ARG A 89 10.90 13.62 -11.74
CA ARG A 89 10.39 13.24 -13.06
C ARG A 89 8.86 13.17 -13.03
N LYS A 90 8.30 12.01 -13.37
CA LYS A 90 6.84 11.75 -13.38
C LYS A 90 6.32 11.14 -12.07
N GLY A 91 7.18 11.01 -11.06
CA GLY A 91 6.86 10.31 -9.82
C GLY A 91 7.24 11.07 -8.58
N LEU A 92 7.17 10.35 -7.47
CA LEU A 92 7.46 10.82 -6.13
C LEU A 92 8.60 9.98 -5.56
N LEU A 93 9.57 10.65 -4.97
CA LEU A 93 10.55 10.07 -4.06
C LEU A 93 9.98 10.13 -2.65
N LEU A 94 10.04 9.01 -1.93
CA LEU A 94 9.49 8.87 -0.58
C LEU A 94 10.58 8.28 0.32
N LEU A 95 10.80 8.88 1.48
CA LEU A 95 11.71 8.32 2.47
C LEU A 95 10.93 7.50 3.50
N ASP A 96 11.21 6.20 3.56
CA ASP A 96 10.75 5.30 4.61
C ASP A 96 11.81 5.27 5.73
N ASP A 97 11.50 5.94 6.84
CA ASP A 97 12.41 6.03 7.99
C ASP A 97 12.44 4.74 8.81
N HIS A 98 11.35 3.98 8.82
CA HIS A 98 11.26 2.70 9.51
C HIS A 98 12.07 1.61 8.80
N ALA A 99 11.96 1.53 7.47
CA ALA A 99 12.67 0.54 6.67
C ALA A 99 14.06 1.01 6.20
N HIS A 100 14.40 2.27 6.42
CA HIS A 100 15.62 2.95 5.95
C HIS A 100 15.79 2.87 4.43
N ARG A 101 14.78 3.31 3.67
CA ARG A 101 14.78 3.21 2.20
C ARG A 101 14.29 4.48 1.53
N LEU A 102 14.82 4.72 0.34
CA LEU A 102 14.25 5.64 -0.64
C LEU A 102 13.39 4.84 -1.61
N LEU A 103 12.12 5.19 -1.70
CA LEU A 103 11.18 4.62 -2.67
C LEU A 103 10.95 5.62 -3.80
N TRP A 104 10.97 5.16 -5.04
CA TRP A 104 10.47 5.94 -6.17
C TRP A 104 9.16 5.34 -6.64
N SER A 105 8.08 6.10 -6.55
CA SER A 105 6.74 5.64 -6.88
C SER A 105 6.10 6.49 -7.97
N ILE A 106 5.27 5.87 -8.80
CA ILE A 106 4.47 6.56 -9.81
C ILE A 106 3.00 6.20 -9.64
N GLU A 107 2.12 7.14 -9.99
CA GLU A 107 0.70 6.87 -10.13
C GLU A 107 0.47 6.27 -11.51
N GLU A 108 0.20 4.97 -11.56
CA GLU A 108 -0.06 4.27 -12.82
C GLU A 108 -1.44 4.66 -13.38
N PRO A 109 -1.55 5.04 -14.67
CA PRO A 109 -2.83 5.36 -15.29
C PRO A 109 -3.83 4.20 -15.17
N GLY A 110 -4.97 4.45 -14.52
CA GLY A 110 -6.00 3.44 -14.31
C GLY A 110 -5.75 2.53 -13.10
N SER A 111 -4.62 2.69 -12.40
CA SER A 111 -4.43 2.12 -11.06
C SER A 111 -5.08 3.00 -10.01
N SER A 112 -5.58 2.39 -8.94
CA SER A 112 -6.03 3.09 -7.74
C SER A 112 -4.90 3.35 -6.75
N GLY A 113 -3.64 3.10 -7.12
CA GLY A 113 -2.50 3.03 -6.20
C GLY A 113 -1.30 3.86 -6.61
N LEU A 114 -0.44 4.11 -5.62
CA LEU A 114 0.90 4.67 -5.79
C LEU A 114 1.91 3.52 -5.62
N GLU A 115 2.34 2.92 -6.74
CA GLU A 115 3.18 1.72 -6.72
C GLU A 115 4.67 2.09 -6.71
N PRO A 116 5.49 1.49 -5.82
CA PRO A 116 6.93 1.69 -5.84
C PRO A 116 7.58 0.97 -7.03
N LEU A 117 8.24 1.73 -7.90
CA LEU A 117 9.02 1.22 -9.02
C LEU A 117 10.45 0.83 -8.63
N LEU A 118 11.02 1.57 -7.68
CA LEU A 118 12.38 1.37 -7.20
C LEU A 118 12.39 1.50 -5.68
N SER A 119 13.20 0.67 -5.04
CA SER A 119 13.55 0.80 -3.63
C SER A 119 15.07 0.76 -3.51
N LEU A 120 15.65 1.75 -2.83
CA LEU A 120 17.07 1.84 -2.55
C LEU A 120 17.27 1.87 -1.03
N GLU A 121 18.12 0.98 -0.51
CA GLU A 121 18.50 1.00 0.91
C GLU A 121 19.37 2.23 1.21
N LEU A 122 19.12 2.84 2.36
CA LEU A 122 19.82 4.02 2.84
C LEU A 122 20.54 3.71 4.17
N PRO A 123 21.52 4.55 4.54
CA PRO A 123 21.99 4.60 5.93
C PRO A 123 20.83 4.85 6.91
N LEU A 124 21.06 4.53 8.18
CA LEU A 124 20.06 4.66 9.24
C LEU A 124 19.49 6.08 9.32
N TYR A 125 18.23 6.18 9.73
CA TYR A 125 17.54 7.43 10.05
C TYR A 125 17.54 8.49 8.93
N PRO A 126 17.03 8.18 7.72
CA PRO A 126 16.86 9.19 6.68
C PRO A 126 15.79 10.22 7.10
N VAL A 127 16.09 11.50 6.92
CA VAL A 127 15.26 12.62 7.40
C VAL A 127 14.60 13.37 6.25
N ASP A 128 15.36 13.70 5.21
CA ASP A 128 14.89 14.58 4.14
C ASP A 128 15.53 14.23 2.81
N VAL A 129 14.82 14.49 1.71
CA VAL A 129 15.22 14.22 0.34
C VAL A 129 15.04 15.46 -0.52
N ALA A 130 16.09 15.82 -1.27
CA ALA A 130 16.07 16.93 -2.21
C ALA A 130 16.48 16.46 -3.61
N VAL A 131 15.88 17.07 -4.62
CA VAL A 131 16.13 16.78 -6.03
C VAL A 131 16.73 18.01 -6.68
N SER A 132 17.79 17.84 -7.46
CA SER A 132 18.39 18.94 -8.22
C SER A 132 17.43 19.46 -9.28
N ALA A 133 17.53 20.75 -9.65
CA ALA A 133 16.61 21.37 -10.61
C ALA A 133 16.66 20.75 -12.02
N ASP A 134 17.77 20.11 -12.38
CA ASP A 134 17.96 19.35 -13.62
C ASP A 134 17.55 17.87 -13.50
N GLU A 135 17.05 17.47 -12.33
CA GLU A 135 16.63 16.10 -11.96
C GLU A 135 17.71 15.02 -12.11
N THR A 136 18.98 15.40 -12.24
CA THR A 136 20.09 14.45 -12.41
C THR A 136 20.60 13.89 -11.10
N SER A 137 20.36 14.59 -9.99
CA SER A 137 20.91 14.27 -8.68
C SER A 137 19.83 14.29 -7.61
N VAL A 138 19.93 13.33 -6.69
CA VAL A 138 19.09 13.23 -5.49
C VAL A 138 20.02 13.26 -4.28
N ALA A 139 19.75 14.14 -3.33
CA ALA A 139 20.45 14.20 -2.07
C ALA A 139 19.51 13.71 -0.96
N VAL A 140 20.04 12.90 -0.04
CA VAL A 140 19.33 12.46 1.16
C VAL A 140 20.14 12.85 2.38
N SER A 141 19.48 13.39 3.39
CA SER A 141 20.09 13.66 4.70
C SER A 141 19.69 12.58 5.71
N SER A 142 20.61 12.25 6.61
CA SER A 142 20.41 11.26 7.68
C SER A 142 20.91 11.79 9.02
N LEU A 143 20.33 11.29 10.11
CA LEU A 143 20.89 11.48 11.44
C LEU A 143 22.03 10.48 11.71
N TRP A 144 22.89 10.84 12.67
CA TRP A 144 24.04 10.03 13.11
C TRP A 144 23.72 9.26 14.38
#